data_AF-A0A957FD38-F1
#
_entry.id   AF-A0A957FD38-F1
#
_cell.length_a   1.000
_cell.length_b   1.000
_cell.length_c   1.000
_cell.angle_alpha   90.00
_cell.angle_beta   90.00
_cell.angle_gamma   90.00
#
_symmetry.space_group_name_H-M   'P 1'
#
loop_
_entity.id
_entity.type
_entity.pdbx_description
1 polymer ?
#
loop_
_entity_poly.entity_id
_entity_poly.type
_entity_poly.pdbx_seq_one_letter_code
_entity_poly.pdbx_strand_id
1 'polypeptide(L)'
;MLPFDQFEQLVVEALDELPPFFQQHMHNVEVLIRRWPSRHDLRGAGVPAGHTLLGLYEGIPLTERTGGYNLVAPDTITLFQGPIADAAGPS
;
A
#
# COMPACT_ATOMS: atom_id res chain seq x y z
N MET A 1 5.94 9.53 16.39
CA MET A 1 5.82 8.50 15.33
C MET A 1 6.57 7.26 15.78
N LEU A 2 5.98 6.07 15.62
CA LEU A 2 6.62 4.80 15.98
C LEU A 2 7.94 4.59 15.19
N PRO A 3 8.90 3.82 15.72
CA PRO A 3 9.98 3.26 14.93
C PRO A 3 9.43 2.51 13.71
N PHE A 4 10.21 2.47 12.62
CA PHE A 4 9.76 1.89 11.36
C PHE A 4 9.40 0.41 11.52
N ASP A 5 10.30 -0.38 12.09
CA ASP A 5 10.12 -1.83 12.31
C ASP A 5 8.90 -2.16 13.18
N GLN A 6 8.58 -1.31 14.16
CA GLN A 6 7.38 -1.49 14.99
C GLN A 6 6.11 -1.26 14.17
N PHE A 7 6.13 -0.28 13.25
CA PHE A 7 5.01 -0.08 12.34
C PHE A 7 4.91 -1.21 11.31
N GLU A 8 6.04 -1.75 10.82
CA GLU A 8 6.02 -2.93 9.95
C GLU A 8 5.36 -4.12 10.64
N GLN A 9 5.67 -4.36 11.92
CA GLN A 9 5.03 -5.42 12.68
C GLN A 9 3.52 -5.21 12.82
N LEU A 10 3.06 -3.99 13.11
CA LEU A 10 1.62 -3.68 13.16
C LEU A 10 0.93 -3.90 11.80
N VAL A 11 1.61 -3.60 10.69
CA VAL A 11 1.07 -3.88 9.35
C VAL A 11 0.92 -5.39 9.14
N VAL A 12 1.91 -6.19 9.52
CA VAL A 12 1.83 -7.66 9.43
C VAL A 12 0.66 -8.19 10.26
N GLU A 13 0.54 -7.76 11.52
CA GLU A 13 -0.58 -8.14 12.40
C GLU A 13 -1.93 -7.77 11.77
N ALA A 14 -2.06 -6.57 11.22
CA ALA A 14 -3.28 -6.13 10.55
C ALA A 14 -3.61 -6.94 9.28
N LEU A 15 -2.58 -7.37 8.52
CA LEU A 15 -2.77 -8.20 7.33
C LEU A 15 -3.23 -9.62 7.71
N ASP A 16 -2.69 -10.19 8.78
CA ASP A 16 -3.07 -11.52 9.29
C ASP A 16 -4.51 -11.52 9.83
N GLU A 17 -4.97 -10.39 10.38
CA GLU A 17 -6.33 -10.21 10.89
C GLU A 17 -7.38 -9.88 9.81
N LEU A 18 -6.97 -9.72 8.55
CA LEU A 18 -7.91 -9.45 7.46
C LEU A 18 -8.97 -10.55 7.36
N PRO A 19 -10.25 -10.20 7.12
CA PRO A 19 -11.28 -11.18 6.82
C PRO A 19 -10.86 -12.15 5.70
N PRO A 20 -11.27 -13.44 5.75
CA PRO A 20 -10.81 -14.46 4.80
C PRO A 20 -11.01 -14.10 3.32
N PHE A 21 -12.08 -13.36 3.01
CA PHE A 21 -12.36 -12.93 1.63
C PHE A 21 -11.30 -11.95 1.10
N PHE A 22 -10.69 -11.11 1.95
CA PHE A 22 -9.58 -10.25 1.55
C PHE A 22 -8.27 -11.02 1.46
N GLN A 23 -8.00 -11.95 2.38
CA GLN A 23 -6.77 -12.77 2.35
C GLN A 23 -6.61 -13.50 1.01
N GLN A 24 -7.70 -14.00 0.42
CA GLN A 24 -7.69 -14.65 -0.90
C GLN A 24 -7.22 -13.75 -2.03
N HIS A 25 -7.40 -12.43 -1.91
CA HIS A 25 -6.95 -11.46 -2.90
C HIS A 25 -5.51 -10.99 -2.69
N MET A 26 -4.91 -11.27 -1.53
CA MET A 26 -3.54 -10.85 -1.21
C MET A 26 -2.46 -11.72 -1.86
N HIS A 27 -2.80 -12.90 -2.41
CA HIS A 27 -1.82 -13.83 -2.99
C HIS A 27 -1.01 -13.25 -4.17
N ASN A 28 -1.50 -12.20 -4.83
CA ASN A 28 -0.81 -11.51 -5.95
C ASN A 28 -0.37 -10.09 -5.58
N VAL A 29 -0.42 -9.72 -4.29
CA VAL A 29 -0.17 -8.36 -3.84
C VAL A 29 1.04 -8.30 -2.91
N GLU A 30 1.99 -7.43 -3.22
CA GLU A 30 3.10 -7.09 -2.35
C GLU A 30 2.76 -5.82 -1.54
N VAL A 31 2.91 -5.87 -0.21
CA VAL A 31 2.70 -4.71 0.65
C VAL A 31 4.04 -4.05 0.95
N LEU A 32 4.17 -2.78 0.57
CA LEU A 32 5.35 -1.96 0.80
C LEU A 32 5.07 -0.93 1.88
N ILE A 33 6.09 -0.55 2.64
CA ILE A 33 5.97 0.49 3.66
C ILE A 33 6.94 1.62 3.34
N ARG A 34 6.44 2.85 3.35
CA ARG A 34 7.23 4.07 3.17
C ARG A 34 6.89 5.09 4.23
N ARG A 35 7.85 5.95 4.57
CA ARG A 35 7.62 6.99 5.59
C ARG A 35 6.58 8.02 5.14
N TRP A 36 6.71 8.52 3.91
CA TRP A 36 5.84 9.55 3.35
C TRP A 36 5.64 9.36 1.84
N PRO A 37 4.46 9.76 1.29
CA PRO A 37 4.23 9.78 -0.14
C PRO A 37 5.13 10.83 -0.81
N SER A 38 5.62 10.49 -1.99
CA SER A 38 6.37 11.42 -2.83
C SER A 38 5.40 12.39 -3.53
N ARG A 39 5.94 13.47 -4.10
CA ARG A 39 5.15 14.36 -4.97
C ARG A 39 4.62 13.64 -6.21
N HIS A 40 5.32 12.61 -6.67
CA HIS A 40 4.86 11.79 -7.79
C HIS A 40 3.64 10.96 -7.36
N ASP A 41 3.71 10.30 -6.21
CA ASP A 41 2.64 9.47 -5.66
C ASP A 41 1.36 10.28 -5.47
N LEU A 42 1.48 11.47 -4.84
CA LEU A 42 0.35 12.39 -4.65
C LEU A 42 -0.28 12.83 -5.97
N ARG A 43 0.53 13.16 -6.98
CA ARG A 43 0.01 13.56 -8.30
C ARG A 43 -0.61 12.38 -9.05
N GLY A 44 0.04 11.23 -9.04
CA GLY A 44 -0.44 10.01 -9.69
C GLY A 44 -1.78 9.56 -9.14
N ALA A 45 -1.98 9.71 -7.83
CA ALA A 45 -3.25 9.43 -7.16
C ALA A 45 -4.26 10.59 -7.22
N GLY A 46 -3.94 11.71 -7.88
CA GLY A 46 -4.84 12.87 -7.99
C GLY A 46 -5.16 13.55 -6.65
N VAL A 47 -4.27 13.46 -5.66
CA VAL A 47 -4.48 14.02 -4.32
C VAL A 47 -4.42 15.56 -4.37
N PRO A 48 -5.48 16.27 -3.92
CA PRO A 48 -5.49 17.73 -3.89
C PRO A 48 -4.45 18.34 -2.95
N ALA A 49 -4.13 19.61 -3.15
CA ALA A 49 -3.28 20.35 -2.22
C ALA A 49 -3.87 20.35 -0.79
N GLY A 50 -3.00 20.25 0.22
CA GLY A 50 -3.40 20.18 1.62
C GLY A 50 -3.97 18.84 2.08
N HIS A 51 -4.06 17.85 1.18
CA HIS A 51 -4.46 16.49 1.50
C HIS A 51 -3.26 15.55 1.43
N THR A 52 -3.42 14.34 1.95
CA THR A 52 -2.38 13.32 1.99
C THR A 52 -2.91 11.97 1.51
N LEU A 53 -2.01 11.00 1.36
CA LEU A 53 -2.30 9.65 0.92
C LEU A 53 -1.88 8.67 2.02
N LEU A 54 -2.83 7.84 2.48
CA LEU A 54 -2.55 6.81 3.49
C LEU A 54 -1.93 5.56 2.89
N GLY A 55 -2.35 5.23 1.66
CA GLY A 55 -1.74 4.18 0.87
C GLY A 55 -2.04 4.32 -0.61
N LEU A 56 -1.25 3.62 -1.43
CA LEU A 56 -1.34 3.64 -2.90
C LEU A 56 -1.38 2.20 -3.41
N TYR A 57 -2.37 1.89 -4.24
CA TYR A 57 -2.42 0.63 -4.99
C TYR A 57 -1.90 0.85 -6.41
N GLU A 58 -0.93 0.05 -6.83
CA GLU A 58 -0.36 0.09 -8.19
C GLU A 58 -0.38 -1.32 -8.79
N GLY A 59 -1.12 -1.50 -9.87
CA GLY A 59 -1.24 -2.80 -10.55
C GLY A 59 -1.38 -2.65 -12.06
N ILE A 60 -0.95 -3.66 -12.80
CA ILE A 60 -1.13 -3.73 -14.27
C ILE A 60 -2.38 -4.59 -14.55
N PRO A 61 -3.43 -4.05 -15.21
CA PRO A 61 -4.65 -4.79 -15.51
C PRO A 61 -4.38 -6.12 -16.25
N LEU A 62 -5.04 -7.18 -15.78
CA LEU A 62 -4.96 -8.54 -16.35
C LEU A 62 -5.27 -8.60 -17.86
N THR A 63 -6.06 -7.67 -18.39
CA THR A 63 -6.53 -7.64 -19.79
C THR A 63 -5.49 -7.16 -20.81
N GLU A 64 -4.41 -6.52 -20.37
CA GLU A 64 -3.29 -6.13 -21.23
C GLU A 64 -2.19 -7.22 -21.31
N ARG A 65 -2.42 -8.36 -20.64
CA ARG A 65 -1.54 -9.54 -20.64
C ARG A 65 -1.71 -10.40 -21.90
N THR A 66 -1.65 -9.80 -23.08
CA THR A 66 -1.62 -10.55 -24.34
C THR A 66 -0.18 -10.85 -24.76
N GLY A 67 0.22 -12.11 -24.57
CA GLY A 67 1.23 -12.76 -25.41
C GLY A 67 2.64 -12.86 -24.84
N GLY A 68 2.89 -13.90 -24.05
CA GLY A 68 4.23 -14.48 -23.88
C GLY A 68 4.99 -14.04 -22.63
N TYR A 69 5.30 -15.03 -21.80
CA TYR A 69 6.17 -15.04 -20.61
C TYR A 69 5.57 -14.70 -19.23
N ASN A 70 5.72 -15.69 -18.34
CA ASN A 70 5.39 -15.80 -16.92
C ASN A 70 6.17 -14.83 -15.99
N LEU A 71 6.16 -13.52 -16.27
CA LEU A 71 6.85 -12.53 -15.41
C LEU A 71 5.96 -11.32 -15.14
N VAL A 72 4.69 -11.55 -14.75
CA VAL A 72 3.88 -10.43 -14.29
C VAL A 72 4.28 -10.11 -12.86
N ALA A 73 4.79 -8.90 -12.64
CA ALA A 73 5.08 -8.40 -11.31
C ALA A 73 3.79 -8.41 -10.45
N PRO A 74 3.89 -8.69 -9.15
CA PRO A 74 2.75 -8.57 -8.26
C PRO A 74 2.22 -7.12 -8.28
N ASP A 75 0.93 -6.97 -8.02
CA ASP A 75 0.40 -5.64 -7.73
C ASP A 75 0.97 -5.16 -6.39
N THR A 76 1.16 -3.86 -6.18
CA THR A 76 1.70 -3.35 -4.92
C THR A 76 0.67 -2.51 -4.18
N ILE A 77 0.68 -2.62 -2.84
CA ILE A 77 0.04 -1.68 -1.93
C ILE A 77 1.14 -1.02 -1.11
N THR A 78 1.41 0.25 -1.37
CA THR A 78 2.31 1.04 -0.52
C THR A 78 1.52 1.69 0.59
N LEU A 79 1.86 1.41 1.85
CA LEU A 79 1.33 2.11 3.03
C LEU A 79 2.29 3.22 3.48
N PHE A 80 1.76 4.39 3.80
CA PHE A 80 2.54 5.54 4.24
C PHE A 80 2.43 5.76 5.74
N GLN A 81 3.50 5.44 6.47
CA GLN A 81 3.54 5.47 7.94
C GLN A 81 3.19 6.85 8.52
N GLY A 82 3.79 7.92 8.00
CA GLY A 82 3.57 9.28 8.49
C GLY A 82 2.11 9.71 8.40
N PRO A 83 1.49 9.68 7.21
CA PRO A 83 0.07 9.98 7.05
C PRO A 83 -0.87 9.10 7.88
N ILE A 84 -0.58 7.80 7.99
CA ILE A 84 -1.37 6.88 8.83
C ILE A 84 -1.27 7.27 10.31
N ALA A 85 -0.07 7.57 10.79
CA ALA A 85 0.15 8.01 12.18
C ALA A 85 -0.54 9.35 12.48
N ASP A 86 -0.46 10.32 11.57
CA ASP A 86 -1.15 11.60 11.71
C ASP A 86 -2.68 11.42 11.77
N ALA A 87 -3.23 10.53 10.95
CA ALA A 87 -4.66 10.24 10.91
C ALA A 87 -5.16 9.48 12.15
N ALA A 88 -4.34 8.59 12.72
CA ALA A 88 -4.66 7.86 13.94
C ALA A 88 -4.73 8.79 15.18
N GLY A 89 -4.09 9.95 15.11
CA GLY A 89 -3.99 10.89 16.22
C GLY A 89 -2.97 10.46 17.28
N PRO A 90 -2.79 11.28 18.34
CA PRO A 90 -1.90 10.90 19.44
C PRO A 90 -2.43 9.65 20.15
N SER A 91 -1.53 8.69 20.35
CA SER A 91 -1.76 7.50 21.19
C SER A 91 -1.71 7.84 22.68
#